data_AF-A0A0D6L711-F1
#
_entry.id   AF-A0A0D6L711-F1
#
_cell.length_a   1.000
_cell.length_b   1.000
_cell.length_c   1.000
_cell.angle_alpha   90.00
_cell.angle_beta   90.00
_cell.angle_gamma   90.00
#
_symmetry.space_group_name_H-M   'P 1'
#
loop_
_entity.id
_entity.type
_entity.pdbx_description
1 polymer ?
#
loop_
_entity_poly.entity_id
_entity_poly.type
_entity_poly.pdbx_seq_one_letter_code
_entity_poly.pdbx_strand_id
1 'polypeptide(L)' 'MFNEQELELLISGLPDVDIDDLANNTEYKMYTKTSAQIQWFWRALRSFEPEDRAKFLQFVTGTSK' A
#
# COMPACT_ATOMS: atom_id res chain seq x y z
N MET A 1 22.13 -0.47 8.74
CA MET A 1 21.43 -1.21 9.82
C MET A 1 20.07 -1.55 9.25
N PHE A 2 19.75 -2.83 9.10
CA PHE A 2 18.44 -3.27 8.60
C PHE A 2 17.40 -3.05 9.70
N ASN A 3 16.29 -2.41 9.37
CA ASN A 3 15.17 -2.29 10.31
C ASN A 3 14.49 -3.66 10.43
N GLU A 4 13.97 -3.98 11.62
CA GLU A 4 13.28 -5.25 11.92
C GLU A 4 12.19 -5.57 10.88
N GLN A 5 11.57 -4.52 10.32
CA GLN A 5 10.58 -4.59 9.24
C GLN A 5 11.16 -5.10 7.90
N GLU A 6 12.38 -4.68 7.52
CA GLU A 6 13.03 -5.14 6.29
C GLU A 6 13.47 -6.61 6.40
N LEU A 7 13.80 -7.06 7.61
CA LEU A 7 14.19 -8.45 7.89
C LEU A 7 12.99 -9.41 7.78
N GLU A 8 11.84 -9.01 8.32
CA GLU A 8 10.60 -9.79 8.22
C GLU A 8 10.12 -9.89 6.77
N LEU A 9 10.18 -8.79 6.01
CA LEU A 9 9.91 -8.72 4.57
C LEU A 9 10.82 -9.63 3.73
N LEU A 10 12.09 -9.74 4.09
CA LEU A 10 13.06 -10.64 3.47
C LEU A 10 12.76 -12.13 3.74
N ILE A 11 12.17 -12.46 4.89
CA ILE A 11 11.88 -13.84 5.31
C ILE A 11 10.51 -14.31 4.82
N SER A 12 9.50 -13.43 4.83
CA SER A 12 8.12 -13.73 4.40
C SER A 12 7.87 -13.51 2.91
N GLY A 13 8.81 -12.85 2.22
CA GLY A 13 8.68 -12.40 0.84
C GLY A 13 7.84 -11.13 0.77
N LEU A 14 8.28 -10.14 -0.01
CA LEU A 14 7.44 -8.99 -0.38
C LEU A 14 6.18 -9.56 -1.06
N PRO A 15 4.98 -9.50 -0.45
CA PRO A 15 3.78 -9.75 -1.22
C PRO A 15 3.77 -8.68 -2.32
N ASP A 16 3.72 -9.10 -3.57
CA ASP A 16 3.52 -8.17 -4.67
C ASP A 16 2.16 -7.50 -4.43
N VAL A 17 2.18 -6.26 -3.92
CA VAL A 17 0.98 -5.58 -3.48
C VAL A 17 0.22 -5.17 -4.74
N ASP A 18 -0.85 -5.90 -5.04
CA ASP A 18 -1.77 -5.55 -6.12
C ASP A 18 -2.56 -4.29 -5.73
N ILE A 19 -2.11 -3.16 -6.26
CA ILE A 19 -2.72 -1.85 -6.02
C ILE A 19 -4.14 -1.77 -6.60
N ASP A 20 -4.42 -2.52 -7.66
CA ASP A 20 -5.75 -2.52 -8.28
C ASP A 20 -6.75 -3.30 -7.43
N ASP A 21 -6.34 -4.44 -6.85
CA ASP A 21 -7.15 -5.15 -5.87
C ASP A 21 -7.41 -4.29 -4.62
N LEU A 22 -6.38 -3.63 -4.09
CA LEU A 22 -6.52 -2.74 -2.94
C LEU A 22 -7.49 -1.59 -3.25
N ALA A 23 -7.40 -0.97 -4.43
CA ALA A 23 -8.29 0.11 -4.85
C ALA A 23 -9.75 -0.33 -5.01
N ASN A 24 -9.97 -1.56 -5.48
CA ASN A 24 -11.29 -2.13 -5.65
C ASN A 24 -11.97 -2.43 -4.31
N ASN A 25 -11.20 -2.87 -3.32
CA ASN A 25 -11.67 -3.22 -1.98
C ASN A 25 -11.60 -2.05 -0.96
N THR A 26 -11.29 -0.83 -1.40
CA THR A 26 -11.27 0.34 -0.52
C THR A 26 -12.65 1.01 -0.42
N GLU A 27 -13.12 1.23 0.81
CA GLU A 27 -14.29 2.06 1.10
C GLU A 27 -13.92 3.53 1.27
N TYR A 28 -14.70 4.43 0.68
CA TYR A 28 -14.49 5.87 0.75
C TYR A 28 -15.56 6.52 1.63
N LYS A 29 -15.13 7.24 2.67
CA LYS A 29 -16.01 8.08 3.49
C LYS A 29 -15.81 9.54 3.10
N MET A 30 -16.90 10.26 2.80
CA MET A 30 -16.92 11.64 2.28
C MET A 30 -16.25 11.87 0.91
N TYR A 31 -15.63 10.85 0.34
CA TYR A 31 -15.06 10.86 -1.02
C TYR A 31 -15.74 9.80 -1.89
N THR A 32 -15.51 9.91 -3.20
CA THR A 32 -15.97 8.93 -4.19
C THR A 32 -14.77 8.40 -4.97
N LYS A 33 -14.91 7.24 -5.61
CA LYS A 33 -13.89 6.69 -6.53
C LYS A 33 -13.49 7.68 -7.65
N THR A 34 -14.39 8.60 -8.01
CA THR A 34 -14.18 9.62 -9.04
C THR A 34 -13.63 10.94 -8.51
N SER A 35 -13.50 11.11 -7.20
CA SER A 35 -12.93 12.33 -6.61
C SER A 35 -11.47 12.48 -7.05
N ALA A 36 -11.08 13.70 -7.43
CA ALA A 36 -9.72 13.98 -7.93
C ALA A 36 -8.63 13.56 -6.93
N GLN A 37 -8.88 13.76 -5.64
CA GLN A 37 -7.98 13.35 -4.56
C GLN A 37 -7.75 11.84 -4.55
N ILE A 38 -8.81 11.04 -4.76
CA ILE A 38 -8.72 9.58 -4.80
C ILE A 38 -7.99 9.11 -6.06
N GLN A 39 -8.27 9.73 -7.21
CA GLN A 39 -7.53 9.43 -8.44
C GLN A 39 -6.04 9.75 -8.33
N TRP A 40 -5.68 10.89 -7.74
CA TRP A 40 -4.28 11.25 -7.51
C TRP A 40 -3.61 10.34 -6.51
N PHE A 41 -4.31 9.94 -5.45
CA PHE A 41 -3.82 9.00 -4.46
C PHE A 41 -3.43 7.66 -5.11
N TRP A 42 -4.33 7.04 -5.87
CA TRP A 42 -4.03 5.77 -6.55
C TRP A 42 -2.97 5.92 -7.64
N ARG A 43 -2.95 7.06 -8.36
CA ARG A 43 -1.90 7.32 -9.35
C ARG A 43 -0.52 7.42 -8.68
N ALA A 44 -0.43 8.08 -7.53
CA ALA A 44 0.82 8.17 -6.76
C ALA A 44 1.23 6.79 -6.22
N LEU A 45 0.31 6.04 -5.63
CA LEU A 45 0.62 4.72 -5.06
C LEU A 45 1.06 3.70 -6.12
N ARG A 46 0.49 3.76 -7.33
CA ARG A 46 0.97 2.96 -8.47
C ARG A 46 2.37 3.36 -8.95
N SER A 47 2.79 4.60 -8.74
CA SER A 47 4.14 5.05 -9.08
C SER A 47 5.19 4.72 -8.04
N PHE A 48 4.81 4.17 -6.89
CA PHE A 48 5.76 3.77 -5.85
C PHE A 48 6.48 2.49 -6.23
N GLU A 49 7.73 2.40 -5.81
CA GLU A 49 8.52 1.17 -5.84
C GLU A 49 7.89 0.11 -4.91
N PRO A 50 8.10 -1.19 -5.17
CA PRO A 50 7.50 -2.27 -4.38
C PRO A 50 7.74 -2.15 -2.87
N GLU A 51 8.94 -1.72 -2.46
CA GLU A 51 9.28 -1.51 -1.04
C GLU A 51 8.42 -0.42 -0.39
N ASP A 52 8.16 0.67 -1.11
CA ASP A 52 7.35 1.79 -0.61
C ASP A 52 5.86 1.43 -0.56
N ARG A 53 5.39 0.57 -1.46
CA ARG A 53 4.03 0.00 -1.40
C ARG A 53 3.86 -0.90 -0.18
N ALA A 54 4.86 -1.71 0.15
CA ALA A 54 4.85 -2.56 1.34
C ALA A 54 4.83 -1.71 2.63
N LYS A 55 5.64 -0.65 2.70
CA LYS A 55 5.62 0.32 3.80
C LYS A 55 4.27 1.01 3.93
N PHE A 56 3.67 1.40 2.80
CA PHE A 56 2.33 1.98 2.80
C PHE A 56 1.29 1.00 3.34
N LEU A 57 1.34 -0.26 2.92
CA LEU A 57 0.43 -1.29 3.40
C LEU A 57 0.56 -1.48 4.92
N GLN A 58 1.78 -1.59 5.45
CA GLN A 58 2.03 -1.64 6.89
C GLN A 58 1.46 -0.42 7.63
N PHE A 59 1.60 0.78 7.06
CA PHE A 59 1.08 2.01 7.65
C PHE A 59 -0.46 2.00 7.75
N VAL A 60 -1.17 1.49 6.73
CA VAL A 60 -2.64 1.52 6.71
C VAL A 60 -3.29 0.32 7.39
N THR A 61 -2.66 -0.86 7.37
CA THR A 61 -3.20 -2.07 8.01
C THR A 61 -2.76 -2.20 9.46
N GLY A 62 -1.68 -1.54 9.87
CA GLY A 62 -1.14 -1.62 11.23
C GLY A 62 -0.64 -3.01 11.62
N THR A 63 -0.53 -3.95 10.67
CA THR A 63 -0.05 -5.31 10.92
C THR A 63 1.28 -5.56 10.24
N SER A 64 2.32 -5.80 11.03
CA SER A 64 3.54 -6.50 10.63
C SER A 64 3.28 -8.00 10.66
N LYS A 65 2.50 -8.53 9.71
CA LYS A 65 2.25 -9.97 9.60
C LYS A 65 2.55 -10.47 8.21
#